data_AF-A0A1J4Q593-F1
#
_entry.id   AF-A0A1J4Q593-F1
#
_cell.length_a   1.000
_cell.length_b   1.000
_cell.length_c   1.000
_cell.angle_alpha   90.00
_cell.angle_beta   90.00
_cell.angle_gamma   90.00
#
_symmetry.space_group_name_H-M   'P 1'
#
loop_
_entity.id
_entity.type
_entity.pdbx_description
1 polymer ?
#
loop_
_entity_poly.entity_id
_entity_poly.type
_entity_poly.pdbx_seq_one_letter_code
_entity_poly.pdbx_strand_id
1 'polypeptide(L)'
;MPSSTNHDTTRPLDAAELERATIDWLRTELEDPEISASDNFLDIGGHSLAFARLNRFLADSFAVNLDMKVAYDEPLSTAVAKAQPVQSHA
;
A
#
# COMPACT_ATOMS: atom_id res chain seq x y z
N MET A 1 -27.52 -5.32 1.89
CA MET A 1 -26.41 -5.73 1.01
C MET A 1 -25.10 -5.66 1.80
N PRO A 2 -24.55 -6.78 2.28
CA PRO A 2 -23.13 -6.86 2.61
C PRO A 2 -22.43 -7.65 1.51
N SER A 3 -21.45 -7.03 0.83
CA SER A 3 -20.65 -7.73 -0.17
C SER A 3 -19.86 -8.85 0.50
N SER A 4 -20.12 -10.06 0.05
CA SER A 4 -19.29 -11.24 0.22
C SER A 4 -17.85 -10.95 -0.20
N THR A 5 -16.88 -11.24 0.67
CA THR A 5 -15.60 -11.81 0.23
C THR A 5 -15.13 -12.79 1.28
N ASN A 6 -15.55 -14.04 1.08
CA ASN A 6 -14.96 -15.23 1.66
C ASN A 6 -13.50 -15.32 1.22
N HIS A 7 -12.53 -15.21 2.13
CA HIS A 7 -11.10 -15.34 1.83
C HIS A 7 -10.49 -16.46 2.68
N ASP A 8 -10.77 -17.70 2.29
CA ASP A 8 -9.96 -18.86 2.67
C ASP A 8 -9.56 -19.57 1.38
N THR A 9 -8.29 -19.44 0.98
CA THR A 9 -7.49 -20.41 0.21
C THR A 9 -6.05 -19.88 0.12
N THR A 10 -5.12 -20.51 0.86
CA THR A 10 -3.64 -20.42 0.76
C THR A 10 -3.00 -19.04 0.87
N ARG A 11 -2.50 -18.70 2.07
CA ARG A 11 -1.87 -17.41 2.40
C ARG A 11 -0.45 -17.23 1.82
N PRO A 12 -0.16 -16.10 1.17
CA PRO A 12 0.95 -15.22 1.53
C PRO A 12 0.41 -14.20 2.54
N LEU A 13 0.79 -14.30 3.80
CA LEU A 13 0.06 -13.70 4.93
C LEU A 13 0.02 -12.17 4.98
N ASP A 14 0.86 -11.45 4.23
CA ASP A 14 1.13 -10.05 4.58
C ASP A 14 0.67 -9.02 3.51
N ALA A 15 0.46 -9.42 2.25
CA ALA A 15 0.22 -8.47 1.15
C ALA A 15 -1.19 -7.86 1.15
N ALA A 16 -2.24 -8.65 1.40
CA ALA A 16 -3.62 -8.17 1.41
C ALA A 16 -3.94 -7.33 2.67
N GLU A 17 -3.19 -7.54 3.76
CA GLU A 17 -3.27 -6.70 4.96
C GLU A 17 -2.51 -5.38 4.73
N LEU A 18 -1.31 -5.46 4.13
CA LEU A 18 -0.53 -4.29 3.73
C LEU A 18 -1.30 -3.41 2.76
N GLU A 19 -1.99 -4.01 1.79
CA GLU A 19 -2.86 -3.33 0.84
C GLU A 19 -3.96 -2.54 1.56
N ARG A 20 -4.72 -3.20 2.44
CA ARG A 20 -5.80 -2.54 3.18
C ARG A 20 -5.28 -1.43 4.08
N ALA A 21 -4.19 -1.67 4.81
CA ALA A 21 -3.58 -0.67 5.68
C ALA A 21 -3.09 0.54 4.88
N THR A 22 -2.51 0.29 3.70
CA THR A 22 -2.06 1.35 2.79
C THR A 22 -3.22 2.19 2.28
N ILE A 23 -4.30 1.56 1.83
CA ILE A 23 -5.49 2.25 1.32
C ILE A 23 -6.17 3.05 2.44
N ASP A 24 -6.33 2.46 3.62
CA ASP A 24 -6.94 3.12 4.78
C ASP A 24 -6.14 4.36 5.22
N TRP A 25 -4.81 4.22 5.27
CA TRP A 25 -3.90 5.32 5.55
C TRP A 25 -4.02 6.44 4.50
N LEU A 26 -4.05 6.08 3.21
CA LEU A 26 -4.19 7.03 2.12
C LEU A 26 -5.52 7.78 2.14
N ARG A 27 -6.62 7.08 2.39
CA ARG A 27 -7.95 7.70 2.54
C ARG A 27 -7.98 8.74 3.64
N THR A 28 -7.23 8.50 4.71
CA THR A 28 -7.12 9.41 5.84
C THR A 28 -6.22 10.61 5.51
N GLU A 29 -5.07 10.39 4.87
CA GLU A 29 -4.11 11.46 4.57
C GLU A 29 -4.49 12.35 3.39
N LEU A 30 -5.18 11.79 2.40
CA LEU A 30 -5.65 12.53 1.22
C LEU A 30 -7.10 13.00 1.37
N GLU A 31 -7.76 12.64 2.49
CA GLU A 31 -9.18 12.92 2.76
C GLU A 31 -10.11 12.43 1.63
N ASP A 32 -9.67 11.39 0.89
CA ASP A 32 -10.35 10.86 -0.29
C ASP A 32 -10.80 9.41 -0.06
N PRO A 33 -12.11 9.15 0.11
CA PRO A 33 -12.61 7.81 0.39
C PRO A 33 -12.72 6.91 -0.87
N GLU A 34 -12.55 7.46 -2.08
CA GLU A 34 -12.70 6.72 -3.34
C GLU A 34 -11.45 5.91 -3.70
N ILE A 35 -10.32 6.21 -3.06
CA ILE A 35 -9.04 5.50 -3.22
C ILE A 35 -9.23 3.98 -3.12
N SER A 36 -8.80 3.28 -4.16
CA SER A 36 -8.90 1.82 -4.28
C SER A 36 -7.55 1.17 -4.58
N ALA A 37 -7.44 -0.15 -4.38
CA ALA A 37 -6.19 -0.89 -4.62
C ALA A 37 -5.77 -0.90 -6.11
N SER A 38 -6.70 -0.63 -7.01
CA SER A 38 -6.48 -0.52 -8.45
C SER A 38 -6.04 0.88 -8.88
N ASP A 39 -6.13 1.87 -7.99
CA ASP A 39 -5.62 3.20 -8.26
C ASP A 39 -4.10 3.23 -8.24
N ASN A 40 -3.57 4.21 -8.95
CA ASN A 40 -2.15 4.51 -8.93
C ASN A 40 -1.91 5.66 -7.94
N PHE A 41 -0.79 5.59 -7.23
CA PHE A 41 -0.37 6.60 -6.26
C PHE A 41 -0.30 8.00 -6.88
N LEU A 42 0.11 8.07 -8.15
CA LEU A 42 0.15 9.31 -8.93
C LEU A 42 -1.25 9.89 -9.22
N ASP A 43 -2.23 9.03 -9.48
CA ASP A 43 -3.56 9.42 -9.95
C ASP A 43 -4.38 10.06 -8.81
N ILE A 44 -4.26 9.48 -7.61
CA ILE A 44 -4.95 9.94 -6.39
C ILE A 44 -4.30 11.15 -5.71
N GLY A 45 -3.29 11.79 -6.33
CA GLY A 45 -2.60 12.95 -5.75
C GLY A 45 -1.51 12.59 -4.73
N GLY A 46 -0.97 11.37 -4.79
CA GLY A 46 0.15 10.93 -3.96
C GLY A 46 1.47 11.59 -4.35
N HIS A 47 1.64 12.85 -3.97
CA HIS A 47 2.91 13.57 -4.12
C HIS A 47 4.03 12.87 -3.29
N SER A 48 5.30 13.06 -3.67
CA SER A 48 6.47 12.40 -3.05
C SER A 48 6.50 12.45 -1.51
N LEU A 49 5.86 13.44 -0.89
CA LEU A 49 5.71 13.55 0.55
C LEU A 49 4.77 12.49 1.15
N ALA A 50 3.61 12.23 0.53
CA ALA A 50 2.68 11.19 0.96
C ALA A 50 3.32 9.80 0.80
N PHE A 51 4.04 9.58 -0.31
CA PHE A 51 4.81 8.35 -0.50
C PHE A 51 5.86 8.15 0.60
N ALA A 52 6.65 9.17 0.92
CA ALA A 52 7.67 9.08 1.98
C ALA A 52 7.05 8.78 3.36
N ARG A 53 5.90 9.39 3.67
CA ARG A 53 5.14 9.13 4.90
C ARG A 53 4.54 7.73 4.93
N LEU A 54 3.94 7.27 3.84
CA LEU A 54 3.46 5.89 3.73
C LEU A 54 4.62 4.92 3.93
N ASN A 55 5.74 5.14 3.23
CA ASN A 55 6.90 4.25 3.30
C ASN A 55 7.46 4.17 4.73
N ARG A 56 7.40 5.28 5.48
CA ARG A 56 7.72 5.32 6.92
C ARG A 56 6.74 4.50 7.74
N PHE A 57 5.44 4.62 7.48
CA PHE A 57 4.39 3.86 8.16
C PHE A 57 4.51 2.35 7.90
N LEU A 58 4.76 1.95 6.66
CA LEU A 58 4.96 0.54 6.30
C LEU A 58 6.26 -0.02 6.88
N ALA A 59 7.33 0.78 6.93
CA ALA A 59 8.57 0.37 7.56
C ALA A 59 8.42 0.19 9.09
N ASP A 60 7.63 1.04 9.74
CA ASP A 60 7.40 0.97 11.19
C ASP A 60 6.43 -0.14 11.58
N SER A 61 5.33 -0.29 10.83
CA SER A 61 4.25 -1.25 11.14
C SER A 61 4.52 -2.65 10.62
N PHE A 62 5.14 -2.76 9.44
CA PHE A 62 5.29 -4.03 8.71
C PHE A 62 6.75 -4.37 8.39
N ALA A 63 7.73 -3.53 8.75
CA ALA A 63 9.14 -3.70 8.41
C ALA A 63 9.39 -3.90 6.90
N VAL A 64 8.60 -3.24 6.06
CA VAL A 64 8.75 -3.25 4.59
C VAL A 64 8.84 -1.84 4.03
N ASN A 65 9.48 -1.72 2.87
CA ASN A 65 9.52 -0.49 2.08
C ASN A 65 9.02 -0.74 0.66
N LEU A 66 8.33 0.25 0.14
CA LEU A 66 8.01 0.39 -1.27
C LEU A 66 9.14 1.13 -1.98
N ASP A 67 9.44 0.68 -3.19
CA ASP A 67 10.29 1.45 -4.10
C ASP A 67 9.45 2.50 -4.83
N MET A 68 9.99 3.72 -4.93
CA MET A 68 9.29 4.81 -5.60
C MET A 68 9.01 4.49 -7.06
N LYS A 69 9.90 3.77 -7.77
CA LYS A 69 9.60 3.40 -9.16
C LYS A 69 8.39 2.47 -9.23
N VAL A 70 8.31 1.48 -8.34
CA VAL A 70 7.21 0.53 -8.33
C VAL A 70 5.89 1.19 -7.95
N ALA A 71 5.88 2.05 -6.93
CA ALA A 71 4.66 2.73 -6.51
C ALA A 71 4.10 3.72 -7.54
N TYR A 72 4.94 4.19 -8.48
CA TYR A 72 4.55 5.14 -9.53
C TYR A 72 4.28 4.44 -10.87
N ASP A 73 4.89 3.28 -11.11
CA ASP A 73 4.72 2.49 -12.35
C ASP A 73 3.53 1.54 -12.26
N GLU A 74 3.23 1.04 -11.06
CA GLU A 74 2.25 -0.03 -10.81
C GLU A 74 1.10 0.46 -9.92
N PRO A 75 -0.10 -0.15 -10.01
CA PRO A 75 -1.20 0.14 -9.10
C PRO A 75 -0.85 -0.25 -7.67
N LEU A 76 -1.53 0.39 -6.70
CA LEU A 76 -1.34 0.22 -5.26
C LEU A 76 -1.24 -1.25 -4.82
N SER A 77 -2.17 -2.09 -5.26
CA SER A 77 -2.22 -3.55 -5.03
C SER A 77 -0.94 -4.29 -5.48
N THR A 78 -0.46 -3.98 -6.68
CA THR A 78 0.78 -4.57 -7.21
C THR A 78 2.01 -4.01 -6.52
N ALA A 79 1.99 -2.72 -6.20
CA ALA A 79 3.09 -2.06 -5.50
C ALA A 79 3.31 -2.69 -4.12
N VAL A 80 2.25 -2.81 -3.30
CA VAL A 80 2.32 -3.44 -1.97
C VAL A 80 2.69 -4.92 -2.05
N ALA A 81 2.25 -5.64 -3.09
CA ALA A 81 2.67 -7.03 -3.31
C ALA A 81 4.16 -7.16 -3.66
N LYS A 82 4.78 -6.11 -4.21
CA LYS A 82 6.20 -6.01 -4.50
C LYS A 82 7.02 -5.33 -3.41
N ALA A 83 6.40 -4.96 -2.27
CA ALA A 83 7.11 -4.35 -1.16
C ALA A 83 8.23 -5.29 -0.68
N GLN A 84 9.39 -4.71 -0.38
CA GLN A 84 10.57 -5.45 0.05
C GLN A 84 10.81 -5.20 1.53
N PRO A 85 11.30 -6.18 2.30
CA PRO A 85 11.66 -5.96 3.70
C PRO A 85 12.71 -4.85 3.82
N VAL A 86 12.66 -4.08 4.91
CA VAL A 86 13.59 -2.99 5.21
C VAL A 86 15.04 -3.52 5.17
N GLN A 87 15.72 -3.37 4.03
CA GLN A 87 17.11 -3.76 3.91
C GLN A 87 17.95 -2.68 4.59
N SER A 88 18.29 -2.93 5.85
CA SER A 88 19.27 -2.13 6.58
C SER A 88 20.63 -2.31 5.90
N HIS A 89 20.97 -1.43 4.97
CA HIS A 89 22.34 -1.35 4.46
C HIS A 89 23.19 -0.83 5.62
N ALA A 90 23.93 -1.74 6.25
CA ALA A 90 24.94 -1.45 7.28
C ALA A 90 26.14 -0.70 6.70
#